data_AF-A0A9P0ZAH9-F1
#
_entry.id   AF-A0A9P0ZAH9-F1
#
_cell.length_a   1.000
_cell.length_b   1.000
_cell.length_c   1.000
_cell.angle_alpha   90.00
_cell.angle_beta   90.00
_cell.angle_gamma   90.00
#
_symmetry.space_group_name_H-M   'P 1'
#
loop_
_entity.id
_entity.type
_entity.pdbx_description
1 polymer ?
#
loop_
_entity_poly.entity_id
_entity_poly.type
_entity_poly.pdbx_seq_one_letter_code
_entity_poly.pdbx_strand_id
1 'polypeptide(L)'
;MDIGCGGWKISEPNDGYAEIKIPDEFLIKEFDDPIDAIIRSIYPNLLEQYKNEEFLKCRAILASTIEIVDKINDYVLSLLPGEDKEYLSCDYVDKSDVVEAEAFEALTPEFLNSLRTSGLPNHRIRLKVGTPVMLLRNIDQSEGLCNGTRLIVTRLGNHVIGARIMSESYGGDEIYIPRMCMSPSQSPRPFKLIRRQFPIMISYAMTINKSQGQSPQRVGLYLPRPVFSHGQLYVALSRVQSKHGLKILIHDKDGKS
;
A
#
# COMPACT_ATOMS: atom_id res chain seq x y z
N MET A 1 33.66 21.53 47.48
CA MET A 1 32.44 21.28 48.30
C MET A 1 31.51 22.45 48.02
N ASP A 2 30.33 22.35 47.42
CA ASP A 2 29.51 21.23 46.94
C ASP A 2 28.47 21.82 45.94
N ILE A 3 28.26 21.12 44.80
CA ILE A 3 27.06 20.94 43.92
C ILE A 3 26.10 22.12 43.64
N GLY A 4 25.63 22.48 42.44
CA GLY A 4 25.71 21.94 41.07
C GLY A 4 24.40 22.19 40.28
N CYS A 5 24.51 22.89 39.15
CA CYS A 5 23.71 22.92 37.90
C CYS A 5 22.17 22.76 37.86
N GLY A 6 21.50 23.69 37.16
CA GLY A 6 20.10 23.54 36.72
C GLY A 6 19.52 24.75 35.96
N GLY A 7 20.20 25.22 34.92
CA GLY A 7 19.71 26.32 34.07
C GLY A 7 18.78 25.83 32.97
N TRP A 8 17.47 26.01 33.14
CA TRP A 8 16.48 25.87 32.08
C TRP A 8 16.72 26.94 31.02
N LYS A 9 17.11 26.55 29.81
CA LYS A 9 17.01 27.41 28.62
C LYS A 9 15.81 26.94 27.80
N ILE A 10 14.75 27.74 27.85
CA ILE A 10 13.57 27.62 26.99
C ILE A 10 13.84 28.42 25.71
N SER A 11 13.31 27.89 24.60
CA SER A 11 13.18 28.46 23.25
C SER A 11 14.37 28.32 22.31
N GLU A 12 14.53 27.12 21.75
CA GLU A 12 14.81 27.03 20.32
C GLU A 12 13.49 27.28 19.56
N PRO A 13 13.50 27.90 18.38
CA PRO A 13 12.31 28.00 17.56
C PRO A 13 11.91 26.58 17.16
N ASN A 14 10.75 26.13 17.64
CA ASN A 14 10.14 24.89 17.17
C ASN A 14 9.70 25.14 15.72
N ASP A 15 10.58 24.83 14.77
CA ASP A 15 10.33 24.85 13.32
C ASP A 15 9.30 23.79 12.89
N GLY A 16 8.77 23.02 13.85
CA GLY A 16 7.78 21.96 13.63
C GLY A 16 8.41 20.64 13.20
N TYR A 17 9.74 20.55 13.14
CA TYR A 17 10.46 19.33 12.77
C TYR A 17 11.05 18.66 14.01
N ALA A 18 10.75 17.38 14.19
CA ALA A 18 11.41 16.55 15.19
C ALA A 18 12.44 15.67 14.48
N GLU A 19 13.72 15.86 14.79
CA GLU A 19 14.78 14.94 14.34
C GLU A 19 14.72 13.64 15.15
N ILE A 20 14.45 12.53 14.48
CA ILE A 20 14.39 11.20 15.10
C ILE A 20 15.60 10.40 14.60
N LYS A 21 16.49 10.01 15.51
CA LYS A 21 17.60 9.10 15.20
C LYS A 21 17.10 7.66 15.16
N ILE A 22 17.23 7.01 14.01
CA ILE A 22 16.88 5.59 13.82
C ILE A 22 18.13 4.74 14.09
N PRO A 23 18.07 3.72 14.96
CA PRO A 23 19.18 2.81 15.18
C PRO A 23 19.62 2.08 13.90
N ASP A 24 20.93 1.96 13.74
CA ASP A 24 21.57 1.36 12.56
C ASP A 24 21.11 -0.06 12.24
N GLU A 25 20.71 -0.83 13.26
CA GLU A 25 20.22 -2.21 13.12
C GLU A 25 18.95 -2.34 12.27
N PHE A 26 18.16 -1.26 12.18
CA PHE A 26 16.95 -1.21 11.37
C PHE A 26 17.23 -0.75 9.94
N LEU A 27 18.35 -0.07 9.69
CA LEU A 27 18.63 0.56 8.41
C LEU A 27 19.20 -0.43 7.38
N ILE A 28 18.73 -0.31 6.14
CA ILE A 28 19.36 -0.90 4.96
C ILE A 28 20.24 0.21 4.36
N LYS A 29 21.56 0.08 4.53
CA LYS A 29 22.55 1.13 4.14
C LYS A 29 23.25 0.87 2.81
N GLU A 30 23.32 -0.39 2.40
CA GLU A 30 24.04 -0.81 1.20
C GLU A 30 23.05 -1.40 0.22
N PHE A 31 22.87 -0.71 -0.91
CA PHE A 31 22.00 -1.13 -2.01
C PHE A 31 22.41 -0.45 -3.31
N ASP A 32 22.28 -1.18 -4.42
CA ASP A 32 22.38 -0.61 -5.77
C ASP A 32 21.01 -0.09 -6.24
N ASP A 33 19.98 -0.91 -6.04
CA ASP A 33 18.57 -0.57 -6.28
C ASP A 33 17.81 -0.58 -4.94
N PRO A 34 17.27 0.57 -4.49
CA PRO A 34 16.58 0.67 -3.22
C PRO A 34 15.26 -0.13 -3.18
N ILE A 35 14.57 -0.31 -4.31
CA ILE A 35 13.34 -1.12 -4.38
C ILE A 35 13.69 -2.61 -4.27
N ASP A 36 14.70 -3.08 -5.00
CA ASP A 36 15.17 -4.46 -4.90
C ASP A 36 15.65 -4.79 -3.47
N ALA A 37 16.42 -3.89 -2.86
CA ALA A 37 16.96 -4.09 -1.52
C ALA A 37 15.88 -4.23 -0.44
N ILE A 38 14.85 -3.36 -0.45
CA ILE A 38 13.75 -3.49 0.53
C ILE A 38 12.94 -4.78 0.27
N ILE A 39 12.75 -5.17 -0.99
CA ILE A 39 12.05 -6.41 -1.34
C ILE A 39 12.81 -7.63 -0.85
N ARG A 40 14.12 -7.74 -1.11
CA ARG A 40 14.95 -8.87 -0.65
C ARG A 40 15.01 -8.97 0.87
N SER A 41 15.01 -7.82 1.55
CA SER A 41 15.01 -7.76 3.01
C SER A 41 13.71 -8.32 3.60
N ILE A 42 12.56 -7.96 3.03
CA ILE A 42 11.25 -8.36 3.54
C ILE A 42 10.82 -9.73 3.05
N TYR A 43 11.01 -9.99 1.76
CA TYR A 43 10.65 -11.22 1.05
C TYR A 43 11.91 -11.96 0.56
N PRO A 44 12.71 -12.54 1.46
CA PRO A 44 13.88 -13.33 1.06
C PRO A 44 13.43 -14.55 0.26
N ASN A 45 14.19 -14.91 -0.78
CA ASN A 45 13.88 -16.03 -1.69
C ASN A 45 12.46 -15.97 -2.27
N LEU A 46 12.00 -14.76 -2.63
CA LEU A 46 10.64 -14.52 -3.13
C LEU A 46 10.25 -15.47 -4.27
N LEU A 47 11.14 -15.74 -5.22
CA LEU A 47 10.86 -16.62 -6.37
C LEU A 47 10.55 -18.07 -5.97
N GLU A 48 11.03 -18.52 -4.82
CA GLU A 48 10.76 -19.85 -4.29
C GLU A 48 9.53 -19.85 -3.37
N GLN A 49 9.28 -18.73 -2.69
CA GLN A 49 8.26 -18.60 -1.64
C GLN A 49 6.99 -17.86 -2.08
N TYR A 50 6.89 -17.39 -3.33
CA TYR A 50 5.73 -16.61 -3.81
C TYR A 50 4.40 -17.37 -3.84
N LYS A 51 4.43 -18.71 -3.68
CA LYS A 51 3.24 -19.55 -3.52
C LYS A 51 2.97 -19.93 -2.06
N ASN A 52 3.89 -19.63 -1.16
CA ASN A 52 3.76 -19.93 0.26
C ASN A 52 2.95 -18.82 0.94
N GLU A 53 1.72 -19.14 1.31
CA GLU A 53 0.80 -18.14 1.86
C GLU A 53 1.16 -17.69 3.27
N GLU A 54 1.65 -18.59 4.13
CA GLU A 54 2.11 -18.21 5.47
C GLU A 54 3.32 -17.27 5.39
N PHE A 55 4.18 -17.48 4.39
CA PHE A 55 5.26 -16.55 4.09
C PHE A 55 4.73 -15.16 3.71
N LEU A 56 3.73 -15.08 2.82
CA LEU A 56 3.21 -13.80 2.32
C LEU A 56 2.33 -13.06 3.34
N LYS A 57 1.52 -13.80 4.10
CA LYS A 57 0.59 -13.29 5.12
C LYS A 57 1.28 -12.43 6.18
N CYS A 58 2.45 -12.87 6.64
CA CYS A 58 3.16 -12.22 7.74
C CYS A 58 4.09 -11.07 7.31
N ARG A 59 4.06 -10.66 6.04
CA ARG A 59 4.98 -9.66 5.46
C ARG A 59 4.25 -8.52 4.76
N ALA A 60 4.80 -7.32 4.86
CA ALA A 60 4.36 -6.14 4.11
C ALA A 60 5.47 -5.10 3.97
N ILE A 61 5.47 -4.37 2.86
CA ILE A 61 6.25 -3.14 2.70
C ILE A 61 5.31 -1.94 2.84
N LEU A 62 5.71 -0.95 3.62
CA LEU A 62 4.96 0.27 3.90
C LEU A 62 5.67 1.45 3.24
N ALA A 63 4.89 2.27 2.54
CA ALA A 63 5.39 3.50 1.94
C ALA A 63 4.42 4.67 2.21
N SER A 64 4.92 5.89 2.01
CA SER A 64 4.15 7.12 2.28
C SER A 64 3.12 7.44 1.21
N THR A 65 3.39 7.14 -0.07
CA THR A 65 2.52 7.51 -1.20
C THR A 65 2.05 6.29 -2.00
N ILE A 66 0.89 6.42 -2.65
CA ILE A 66 0.32 5.39 -3.53
C ILE A 66 1.25 5.12 -4.72
N GLU A 67 1.89 6.15 -5.26
CA GLU A 67 2.82 6.03 -6.39
C GLU A 67 4.02 5.12 -6.08
N ILE A 68 4.57 5.24 -4.87
CA ILE A 68 5.68 4.38 -4.43
C ILE A 68 5.20 2.95 -4.22
N VAL A 69 4.02 2.77 -3.63
CA VAL A 69 3.38 1.45 -3.46
C VAL A 69 3.17 0.76 -4.80
N ASP A 70 2.65 1.49 -5.79
CA ASP A 70 2.42 0.98 -7.14
C ASP A 70 3.74 0.54 -7.78
N LYS A 71 4.81 1.34 -7.68
CA LYS A 71 6.14 0.99 -8.19
C LYS A 71 6.68 -0.30 -7.58
N ILE A 72 6.59 -0.45 -6.25
CA ILE A 72 7.07 -1.65 -5.56
C ILE A 72 6.24 -2.87 -5.98
N ASN A 73 4.92 -2.75 -6.01
CA ASN A 73 4.03 -3.85 -6.40
C ASN A 73 4.24 -4.27 -7.87
N ASP A 74 4.41 -3.32 -8.78
CA ASP A 74 4.70 -3.57 -10.19
C ASP A 74 6.06 -4.25 -10.38
N TYR A 75 7.07 -3.82 -9.63
CA TYR A 75 8.40 -4.45 -9.63
C TYR A 75 8.33 -5.88 -9.10
N VAL A 76 7.63 -6.11 -7.99
CA VAL A 76 7.44 -7.48 -7.48
C VAL A 76 6.76 -8.36 -8.54
N LEU A 77 5.67 -7.89 -9.15
CA LEU A 77 4.96 -8.66 -10.17
C LEU A 77 5.80 -8.98 -11.41
N SER A 78 6.74 -8.11 -11.79
CA SER A 78 7.63 -8.35 -12.93
C SER A 78 8.66 -9.45 -12.65
N LEU A 79 9.06 -9.62 -11.39
CA LEU A 79 9.95 -10.70 -10.96
C LEU A 79 9.27 -12.07 -10.94
N LEU A 80 7.99 -12.12 -10.60
CA LEU A 80 7.30 -13.39 -10.38
C LEU A 80 7.09 -14.16 -11.70
N PRO A 81 7.28 -15.49 -11.70
CA PRO A 81 6.98 -16.30 -12.88
C PRO A 81 5.47 -16.42 -13.11
N GLY A 82 5.09 -16.75 -14.35
CA GLY A 82 3.70 -16.97 -14.77
C GLY A 82 3.12 -15.79 -15.57
N GLU A 83 2.02 -16.06 -16.25
CA GLU A 83 1.31 -15.08 -17.07
C GLU A 83 0.51 -14.11 -16.20
N ASP A 84 0.66 -12.83 -16.47
CA ASP A 84 -0.19 -11.80 -15.89
C ASP A 84 -1.49 -11.64 -16.67
N LYS A 85 -2.57 -11.39 -15.94
CA LYS A 85 -3.84 -10.94 -16.51
C LYS A 85 -4.06 -9.48 -16.17
N GLU A 86 -4.45 -8.73 -17.19
CA GLU A 86 -4.76 -7.31 -17.07
C GLU A 86 -6.26 -7.07 -16.99
N TYR A 87 -6.65 -6.16 -16.11
CA TYR A 87 -8.00 -5.70 -15.93
C TYR A 87 -8.05 -4.17 -16.01
N LEU A 88 -8.64 -3.65 -17.09
CA LEU A 88 -8.93 -2.22 -17.24
C LEU A 88 -10.27 -1.88 -16.60
N SER A 89 -10.35 -0.69 -15.97
CA SER A 89 -11.59 -0.17 -15.40
C SER A 89 -12.45 0.49 -16.45
N CYS A 90 -13.71 0.73 -16.10
CA CYS A 90 -14.58 1.64 -16.83
C CYS A 90 -14.87 2.84 -15.94
N ASP A 91 -14.46 4.03 -16.37
CA ASP A 91 -14.54 5.26 -15.59
C ASP A 91 -15.56 6.22 -16.21
N TYR A 92 -16.36 6.85 -15.36
CA TYR A 92 -17.33 7.86 -15.78
C TYR A 92 -17.53 8.90 -14.68
N VAL A 93 -18.12 10.03 -15.06
CA VAL A 93 -18.44 11.14 -14.16
C VAL A 93 -19.93 11.11 -13.86
N ASP A 94 -20.27 11.31 -12.59
CA ASP A 94 -21.67 11.50 -12.18
C ASP A 94 -22.18 12.85 -12.70
N LYS A 95 -23.11 12.80 -13.67
CA LYS A 95 -23.59 13.99 -14.38
C LYS A 95 -24.48 14.90 -13.53
N SER A 96 -24.97 14.42 -12.37
CA SER A 96 -25.77 15.22 -11.45
C SER A 96 -24.96 16.27 -10.69
N ASP A 97 -23.64 16.06 -10.56
CA ASP A 97 -22.77 16.84 -9.67
C ASP A 97 -21.96 17.91 -10.41
N VAL A 98 -22.12 18.03 -11.73
CA VAL A 98 -21.32 18.94 -12.57
C VAL A 98 -22.04 20.27 -12.70
N VAL A 99 -21.51 21.30 -12.03
CA VAL A 99 -22.12 22.63 -11.97
C VAL A 99 -21.84 23.45 -13.24
N GLU A 100 -20.81 23.11 -14.03
CA GLU A 100 -20.38 23.85 -15.22
C GLU A 100 -20.13 22.92 -16.43
N ALA A 101 -20.84 23.18 -17.54
CA ALA A 101 -20.76 22.37 -18.76
C ALA A 101 -19.37 22.39 -19.42
N GLU A 102 -18.64 23.48 -19.27
CA GLU A 102 -17.30 23.69 -19.86
C GLU A 102 -16.22 22.82 -19.21
N ALA A 103 -16.36 22.52 -17.92
CA ALA A 103 -15.46 21.60 -17.21
C ALA A 103 -15.61 20.15 -17.70
N PHE A 104 -16.77 19.78 -18.26
CA PHE A 104 -17.06 18.42 -18.71
C PHE A 104 -16.34 18.07 -20.02
N GLU A 105 -16.14 19.04 -20.90
CA GLU A 105 -15.41 18.82 -22.17
C GLU A 105 -13.93 18.51 -21.95
N ALA A 106 -13.35 18.99 -20.85
CA ALA A 106 -11.96 18.68 -20.47
C ALA A 106 -11.79 17.29 -19.81
N LEU A 107 -12.88 16.61 -19.43
CA LEU A 107 -12.83 15.31 -18.75
C LEU A 107 -12.75 14.17 -19.77
N THR A 108 -11.57 14.00 -20.38
CA THR A 108 -11.33 12.88 -21.29
C THR A 108 -11.25 11.55 -20.55
N PRO A 109 -11.61 10.42 -21.19
CA PRO A 109 -11.41 9.09 -20.61
C PRO A 109 -9.96 8.85 -20.15
N GLU A 110 -8.98 9.33 -20.91
CA GLU A 110 -7.55 9.21 -20.59
C GLU A 110 -7.21 9.95 -19.29
N PHE A 111 -7.75 11.17 -19.12
CA PHE A 111 -7.63 11.92 -17.89
C PHE A 111 -8.22 11.13 -16.72
N LEU A 112 -9.47 10.66 -16.84
CA LEU A 112 -10.14 9.89 -15.77
C LEU A 112 -9.36 8.61 -15.40
N ASN A 113 -8.88 7.87 -16.41
CA ASN A 113 -8.09 6.66 -16.25
C ASN A 113 -6.73 6.93 -15.56
N SER A 114 -6.16 8.13 -15.74
CA SER A 114 -4.92 8.54 -15.07
C SER A 114 -5.10 8.80 -13.56
N LEU A 115 -6.32 9.12 -13.12
CA LEU A 115 -6.58 9.55 -11.75
C LEU A 115 -6.29 8.43 -10.75
N ARG A 116 -5.32 8.70 -9.87
CA ARG A 116 -5.06 7.94 -8.65
C ARG A 116 -5.84 8.58 -7.51
N THR A 117 -6.58 7.79 -6.74
CA THR A 117 -7.42 8.30 -5.66
C THR A 117 -7.48 7.29 -4.54
N SER A 118 -7.25 7.74 -3.31
CA SER A 118 -7.32 6.88 -2.13
C SER A 118 -8.70 6.22 -2.03
N GLY A 119 -8.70 4.92 -1.76
CA GLY A 119 -9.94 4.14 -1.65
C GLY A 119 -10.58 3.80 -2.99
N LEU A 120 -9.96 4.09 -4.13
CA LEU A 120 -10.31 3.50 -5.41
C LEU A 120 -9.17 2.60 -5.92
N PRO A 121 -9.48 1.47 -6.58
CA PRO A 121 -8.45 0.73 -7.30
C PRO A 121 -7.92 1.55 -8.48
N ASN A 122 -6.73 1.20 -8.95
CA ASN A 122 -6.17 1.77 -10.17
C ASN A 122 -7.00 1.40 -11.40
N HIS A 123 -6.95 2.25 -12.43
CA HIS A 123 -7.59 1.97 -13.72
C HIS A 123 -7.13 0.62 -14.27
N ARG A 124 -5.80 0.43 -14.29
CA ARG A 124 -5.15 -0.80 -14.74
C ARG A 124 -4.71 -1.62 -13.54
N ILE A 125 -5.16 -2.87 -13.46
CA ILE A 125 -4.69 -3.85 -12.49
C ILE A 125 -4.08 -5.03 -13.25
N ARG A 126 -2.82 -5.36 -12.97
CA ARG A 126 -2.18 -6.60 -13.41
C ARG A 126 -2.08 -7.57 -12.26
N LEU A 127 -2.43 -8.83 -12.48
CA LEU A 127 -2.37 -9.87 -11.44
C LEU A 127 -1.82 -11.17 -12.01
N LYS A 128 -1.16 -11.93 -11.13
CA LYS A 128 -0.79 -13.33 -11.35
C LYS A 128 -1.45 -14.19 -10.27
N VAL A 129 -1.69 -15.46 -10.56
CA VAL A 129 -2.09 -16.41 -9.51
C VAL A 129 -0.99 -16.49 -8.45
N GLY A 130 -1.37 -16.47 -7.18
CA GLY A 130 -0.46 -16.36 -6.04
C GLY A 130 -0.12 -14.92 -5.64
N THR A 131 -0.72 -13.90 -6.26
CA THR A 131 -0.53 -12.50 -5.84
C THR A 131 -1.34 -12.20 -4.58
N PRO A 132 -0.73 -11.68 -3.50
CA PRO A 132 -1.45 -11.09 -2.37
C PRO A 132 -2.20 -9.84 -2.83
N VAL A 133 -3.47 -9.76 -2.48
CA VAL A 133 -4.33 -8.59 -2.72
C VAL A 133 -5.03 -8.18 -1.43
N MET A 134 -5.54 -6.97 -1.39
CA MET A 134 -6.29 -6.42 -0.26
C MET A 134 -7.60 -5.84 -0.76
N LEU A 135 -8.70 -6.14 -0.08
CA LEU A 135 -10.01 -5.58 -0.37
C LEU A 135 -10.07 -4.09 -0.03
N LEU A 136 -10.71 -3.32 -0.90
CA LEU A 136 -10.92 -1.87 -0.75
C LEU A 136 -12.35 -1.51 -0.29
N ARG A 137 -13.26 -2.48 -0.29
CA ARG A 137 -14.66 -2.32 0.10
C ARG A 137 -15.12 -3.53 0.90
N ASN A 138 -16.12 -3.30 1.74
CA ASN A 138 -16.84 -4.39 2.39
C ASN A 138 -17.71 -5.07 1.32
N ILE A 139 -17.55 -6.38 1.18
CA ILE A 139 -18.37 -7.23 0.31
C ILE A 139 -19.34 -8.01 1.19
N ASP A 140 -18.80 -8.75 2.16
CA ASP A 140 -19.55 -9.53 3.13
C ASP A 140 -18.80 -9.53 4.46
N GLN A 141 -19.32 -8.80 5.45
CA GLN A 141 -18.64 -8.67 6.74
C GLN A 141 -18.80 -9.92 7.60
N SER A 142 -19.86 -10.70 7.40
CA SER A 142 -20.08 -11.94 8.15
C SER A 142 -19.05 -13.01 7.80
N GLU A 143 -18.60 -12.99 6.54
CA GLU A 143 -17.54 -13.88 6.02
C GLU A 143 -16.13 -13.26 6.09
N GLY A 144 -15.96 -12.13 6.79
CA GLY A 144 -14.66 -11.47 6.94
C GLY A 144 -14.16 -10.74 5.69
N LEU A 145 -14.99 -10.55 4.65
CA LEU A 145 -14.68 -9.82 3.41
C LEU A 145 -14.89 -8.31 3.58
N CYS A 146 -14.09 -7.74 4.48
CA CYS A 146 -14.09 -6.32 4.83
C CYS A 146 -12.98 -5.56 4.08
N ASN A 147 -13.10 -4.24 4.03
CA ASN A 147 -12.02 -3.35 3.59
C ASN A 147 -10.77 -3.57 4.46
N GLY A 148 -9.64 -3.82 3.82
CA GLY A 148 -8.38 -4.17 4.48
C GLY A 148 -8.11 -5.68 4.59
N THR A 149 -9.11 -6.55 4.35
CA THR A 149 -8.88 -8.00 4.36
C THR A 149 -7.89 -8.38 3.26
N ARG A 150 -6.80 -9.07 3.65
CA ARG A 150 -5.79 -9.60 2.74
C ARG A 150 -6.19 -10.98 2.24
N LEU A 151 -5.99 -11.18 0.95
CA LEU A 151 -6.35 -12.38 0.23
C LEU A 151 -5.19 -12.83 -0.66
N ILE A 152 -5.15 -14.12 -1.00
CA ILE A 152 -4.29 -14.66 -2.06
C ILE A 152 -5.14 -14.92 -3.31
N VAL A 153 -4.67 -14.51 -4.47
CA VAL A 153 -5.35 -14.82 -5.74
C VAL A 153 -5.14 -16.30 -6.08
N THR A 154 -6.23 -17.03 -6.28
CA THR A 154 -6.21 -18.45 -6.69
C THR A 154 -6.56 -18.62 -8.17
N ARG A 155 -7.43 -17.77 -8.72
CA ARG A 155 -7.87 -17.83 -10.13
C ARG A 155 -8.16 -16.46 -10.73
N LEU A 156 -7.92 -16.34 -12.03
CA LEU A 156 -8.06 -15.09 -12.79
C LEU A 156 -9.09 -15.23 -13.93
N GLY A 157 -10.38 -15.12 -13.59
CA GLY A 157 -11.49 -15.16 -14.54
C GLY A 157 -11.67 -13.85 -15.32
N ASN A 158 -12.56 -13.83 -16.30
CA ASN A 158 -12.89 -12.60 -17.05
C ASN A 158 -13.79 -11.65 -16.25
N HIS A 159 -14.70 -12.21 -15.46
CA HIS A 159 -15.73 -11.45 -14.73
C HIS A 159 -15.58 -11.51 -13.21
N VAL A 160 -14.87 -12.51 -12.69
CA VAL A 160 -14.62 -12.73 -11.27
C VAL A 160 -13.16 -13.11 -11.03
N ILE A 161 -12.64 -12.75 -9.87
CA ILE A 161 -11.33 -13.20 -9.36
C ILE A 161 -11.59 -14.20 -8.25
N GLY A 162 -11.03 -15.40 -8.38
CA GLY A 162 -10.98 -16.38 -7.30
C GLY A 162 -9.86 -16.01 -6.33
N ALA A 163 -10.16 -15.98 -5.04
CA ALA A 163 -9.20 -15.66 -4.01
C ALA A 163 -9.49 -16.45 -2.73
N ARG A 164 -8.58 -16.41 -1.77
CA ARG A 164 -8.77 -16.97 -0.43
C ARG A 164 -8.25 -16.04 0.64
N ILE A 165 -8.92 -16.00 1.79
CA ILE A 165 -8.49 -15.16 2.92
C ILE A 165 -7.16 -15.65 3.49
N MET A 166 -6.23 -14.72 3.72
CA MET A 166 -4.95 -14.98 4.37
C MET A 166 -5.08 -14.95 5.89
N SER A 167 -5.99 -15.75 6.46
CA SER A 167 -6.22 -15.82 7.91
C SER A 167 -6.51 -17.26 8.31
N GLU A 168 -6.06 -17.64 9.50
CA GLU A 168 -6.34 -18.96 10.09
C GLU A 168 -7.82 -19.15 10.46
N SER A 169 -8.54 -18.05 10.72
CA SER A 169 -9.92 -18.09 11.22
C SER A 169 -10.96 -18.36 10.13
N TYR A 170 -10.62 -18.10 8.86
CA TYR A 170 -11.52 -18.22 7.72
C TYR A 170 -10.96 -19.32 6.82
N GLY A 171 -11.19 -20.56 7.23
CA GLY A 171 -10.57 -21.73 6.64
C GLY A 171 -10.84 -21.85 5.15
N GLY A 172 -9.78 -21.96 4.35
CA GLY A 172 -9.72 -22.75 3.12
C GLY A 172 -10.56 -22.34 1.90
N ASP A 173 -11.66 -21.62 2.06
CA ASP A 173 -12.68 -21.51 1.03
C ASP A 173 -12.32 -20.47 -0.04
N GLU A 174 -12.55 -20.87 -1.28
CA GLU A 174 -12.34 -20.02 -2.46
C GLU A 174 -13.54 -19.06 -2.59
N ILE A 175 -13.25 -17.77 -2.47
CA ILE A 175 -14.20 -16.68 -2.65
C ILE A 175 -14.08 -16.10 -4.06
N TYR A 176 -15.20 -15.60 -4.59
CA TYR A 176 -15.23 -14.94 -5.90
C TYR A 176 -15.52 -13.47 -5.75
N ILE A 177 -14.58 -12.64 -6.19
CA ILE A 177 -14.68 -11.18 -6.12
C ILE A 177 -15.17 -10.65 -7.47
N PRO A 178 -16.36 -10.04 -7.55
CA PRO A 178 -16.85 -9.40 -8.77
C PRO A 178 -16.33 -7.96 -8.90
N ARG A 179 -16.49 -7.38 -10.09
CA ARG A 179 -16.32 -5.93 -10.29
C ARG A 179 -17.50 -5.17 -9.69
N MET A 180 -17.22 -3.99 -9.13
CA MET A 180 -18.25 -3.09 -8.62
C MET A 180 -17.97 -1.63 -8.99
N CYS A 181 -19.01 -0.80 -9.01
CA CYS A 181 -18.85 0.65 -9.17
C CYS A 181 -18.49 1.28 -7.82
N MET A 182 -17.45 2.11 -7.81
CA MET A 182 -16.97 2.79 -6.61
C MET A 182 -16.73 4.26 -6.91
N SER A 183 -17.06 5.11 -5.95
CA SER A 183 -16.63 6.50 -5.91
C SER A 183 -15.71 6.75 -4.71
N PRO A 184 -14.85 7.79 -4.74
CA PRO A 184 -14.11 8.24 -3.58
C PRO A 184 -15.09 8.69 -2.49
N SER A 185 -14.79 8.43 -1.22
CA SER A 185 -15.61 8.90 -0.09
C SER A 185 -15.54 10.42 0.08
N GLN A 186 -14.40 11.02 -0.25
CA GLN A 186 -14.23 12.46 -0.37
C GLN A 186 -13.33 12.76 -1.57
N SER A 187 -13.67 13.79 -2.34
CA SER A 187 -12.83 14.28 -3.43
C SER A 187 -12.80 15.80 -3.38
N PRO A 188 -11.61 16.44 -3.45
CA PRO A 188 -11.52 17.89 -3.60
C PRO A 188 -11.87 18.34 -5.03
N ARG A 189 -12.22 17.42 -5.92
CA ARG A 189 -12.49 17.69 -7.33
C ARG A 189 -13.92 18.19 -7.53
N PRO A 190 -14.17 19.05 -8.53
CA PRO A 190 -15.51 19.57 -8.84
C PRO A 190 -16.42 18.54 -9.52
N PHE A 191 -16.03 17.27 -9.51
CA PHE A 191 -16.79 16.19 -10.11
C PHE A 191 -16.61 14.89 -9.33
N LYS A 192 -17.61 14.04 -9.41
CA LYS A 192 -17.59 12.72 -8.78
C LYS A 192 -17.21 11.65 -9.80
N LEU A 193 -16.00 11.12 -9.64
CA LEU A 193 -15.53 9.96 -10.39
C LEU A 193 -16.25 8.69 -9.91
N ILE A 194 -16.79 7.92 -10.84
CA ILE A 194 -17.26 6.56 -10.60
C ILE A 194 -16.40 5.60 -11.44
N ARG A 195 -15.75 4.65 -10.76
CA ARG A 195 -14.88 3.64 -11.35
C ARG A 195 -15.48 2.26 -11.15
N ARG A 196 -15.77 1.56 -12.26
CA ARG A 196 -16.15 0.15 -12.24
C ARG A 196 -14.92 -0.73 -12.39
N GLN A 197 -14.55 -1.43 -11.31
CA GLN A 197 -13.36 -2.26 -11.25
C GLN A 197 -13.50 -3.30 -10.12
N PHE A 198 -12.61 -4.31 -10.07
CA PHE A 198 -12.48 -5.16 -8.89
C PHE A 198 -12.06 -4.33 -7.67
N PRO A 199 -12.71 -4.48 -6.51
CA PRO A 199 -12.44 -3.69 -5.31
C PRO A 199 -11.20 -4.20 -4.57
N ILE A 200 -10.07 -4.34 -5.28
CA ILE A 200 -8.82 -4.88 -4.76
C ILE A 200 -7.62 -4.01 -5.15
N MET A 201 -6.56 -4.14 -4.37
CA MET A 201 -5.21 -3.65 -4.72
C MET A 201 -4.18 -4.74 -4.41
N ILE A 202 -3.06 -4.74 -5.13
CA ILE A 202 -1.93 -5.63 -4.82
C ILE A 202 -1.37 -5.27 -3.44
N SER A 203 -0.95 -6.29 -2.69
CA SER A 203 -0.64 -6.18 -1.25
C SER A 203 0.73 -6.76 -0.89
N TYR A 204 1.75 -6.61 -1.76
CA TYR A 204 3.15 -6.77 -1.33
C TYR A 204 3.63 -5.52 -0.59
N ALA A 205 3.24 -4.36 -1.12
CA ALA A 205 3.36 -3.06 -0.51
C ALA A 205 1.99 -2.41 -0.31
N MET A 206 1.87 -1.55 0.70
CA MET A 206 0.69 -0.72 0.98
C MET A 206 1.10 0.61 1.60
N THR A 207 0.19 1.58 1.62
CA THR A 207 0.48 2.86 2.28
C THR A 207 0.46 2.70 3.80
N ILE A 208 1.24 3.52 4.51
CA ILE A 208 1.25 3.53 5.99
C ILE A 208 -0.18 3.70 6.53
N ASN A 209 -0.97 4.60 5.95
CA ASN A 209 -2.36 4.82 6.35
C ASN A 209 -3.24 3.57 6.16
N LYS A 210 -3.01 2.78 5.11
CA LYS A 210 -3.76 1.54 4.86
C LYS A 210 -3.33 0.38 5.76
N SER A 211 -2.13 0.43 6.32
CA SER A 211 -1.65 -0.56 7.29
C SER A 211 -2.28 -0.45 8.68
N GLN A 212 -3.07 0.61 8.94
CA GLN A 212 -3.74 0.78 10.22
C GLN A 212 -4.69 -0.40 10.51
N GLY A 213 -4.54 -1.02 11.68
CA GLY A 213 -5.31 -2.20 12.09
C GLY A 213 -4.76 -3.53 11.59
N GLN A 214 -3.68 -3.53 10.80
CA GLN A 214 -2.94 -4.73 10.41
C GLN A 214 -1.76 -4.97 11.36
N SER A 215 -1.30 -6.22 11.47
CA SER A 215 -0.14 -6.58 12.31
C SER A 215 0.78 -7.61 11.62
N PRO A 216 1.41 -7.24 10.50
CA PRO A 216 2.45 -8.08 9.88
C PRO A 216 3.63 -8.32 10.84
N GLN A 217 4.17 -9.53 10.84
CA GLN A 217 5.33 -9.88 11.68
C GLN A 217 6.63 -9.27 11.16
N ARG A 218 6.75 -9.12 9.84
CA ARG A 218 7.92 -8.52 9.17
C ARG A 218 7.48 -7.35 8.27
N VAL A 219 8.04 -6.18 8.54
CA VAL A 219 7.66 -4.89 7.95
C VAL A 219 8.88 -4.20 7.37
N GLY A 220 8.79 -3.86 6.09
CA GLY A 220 9.72 -2.94 5.45
C GLY A 220 9.12 -1.55 5.43
N LEU A 221 9.82 -0.54 5.90
CA LEU A 221 9.43 0.85 5.77
C LEU A 221 10.31 1.51 4.71
N TYR A 222 9.70 1.89 3.59
CA TYR A 222 10.39 2.49 2.46
C TYR A 222 10.07 3.98 2.35
N LEU A 223 11.09 4.81 2.57
CA LEU A 223 10.98 6.26 2.68
C LEU A 223 11.99 6.95 1.74
N PRO A 224 11.69 7.02 0.43
CA PRO A 224 12.55 7.72 -0.55
C PRO A 224 12.43 9.25 -0.44
N ARG A 225 11.59 9.74 0.48
CA ARG A 225 11.43 11.15 0.84
C ARG A 225 11.12 11.22 2.35
N PRO A 226 11.52 12.31 3.03
CA PRO A 226 11.16 12.53 4.43
C PRO A 226 9.65 12.42 4.64
N VAL A 227 9.24 11.82 5.76
CA VAL A 227 7.82 11.59 6.08
C VAL A 227 7.18 12.93 6.45
N PHE A 228 6.24 13.41 5.63
CA PHE A 228 5.72 14.78 5.68
C PHE A 228 4.70 15.07 6.79
N SER A 229 4.33 14.09 7.63
CA SER A 229 3.32 14.30 8.68
C SER A 229 3.73 13.74 10.04
N HIS A 230 3.54 14.57 11.08
CA HIS A 230 3.73 14.24 12.49
C HIS A 230 2.89 13.00 12.84
N GLY A 231 3.53 11.84 12.97
CA GLY A 231 2.87 10.57 13.35
C GLY A 231 2.90 9.46 12.31
N GLN A 232 3.24 9.69 11.05
CA GLN A 232 3.34 8.58 10.07
C GLN A 232 4.45 7.57 10.42
N LEU A 233 5.59 8.07 10.88
CA LEU A 233 6.67 7.21 11.36
C LEU A 233 6.23 6.41 12.59
N TYR A 234 5.54 7.04 13.54
CA TYR A 234 4.99 6.37 14.72
C TYR A 234 3.98 5.28 14.32
N VAL A 235 3.06 5.59 13.41
CA VAL A 235 2.09 4.61 12.90
C VAL A 235 2.81 3.43 12.26
N ALA A 236 3.86 3.66 11.46
CA ALA A 236 4.62 2.58 10.84
C ALA A 236 5.36 1.72 11.89
N LEU A 237 6.06 2.35 12.84
CA LEU A 237 6.82 1.67 13.90
C LEU A 237 5.91 0.85 14.84
N SER A 238 4.73 1.37 15.16
CA SER A 238 3.75 0.67 16.01
C SER A 238 3.16 -0.60 15.38
N ARG A 239 3.33 -0.83 14.07
CA ARG A 239 2.86 -2.08 13.42
C ARG A 239 3.80 -3.26 13.61
N VAL A 240 5.03 -3.02 14.05
CA VAL A 240 6.03 -4.07 14.15
C VAL A 240 5.87 -4.80 15.48
N GLN A 241 5.59 -6.10 15.41
CA GLN A 241 5.45 -6.95 16.61
C GLN A 241 6.79 -7.30 17.28
N SER A 242 7.90 -7.27 16.53
CA SER A 242 9.23 -7.59 17.02
C SER A 242 10.29 -6.72 16.36
N LYS A 243 11.27 -6.22 17.14
CA LYS A 243 12.39 -5.41 16.62
C LYS A 243 13.06 -6.05 15.39
N HIS A 244 13.25 -7.37 15.39
CA HIS A 244 13.86 -8.10 14.28
C HIS A 244 13.02 -8.14 13.00
N GLY A 245 11.72 -7.87 13.11
CA GLY A 245 10.79 -7.81 11.99
C GLY A 245 10.84 -6.49 11.22
N LEU A 246 11.48 -5.44 11.75
CA LEU A 246 11.51 -4.12 11.12
C LEU A 246 12.79 -3.89 10.30
N LYS A 247 12.61 -3.46 9.06
CA LYS A 247 13.69 -2.90 8.24
C LYS A 247 13.23 -1.59 7.62
N ILE A 248 14.09 -0.59 7.64
CA ILE A 248 13.83 0.76 7.15
C ILE A 248 14.86 1.06 6.09
N LEU A 249 14.40 1.56 4.94
CA LEU A 249 15.26 2.05 3.89
C LEU A 249 14.88 3.51 3.62
N ILE A 250 15.85 4.38 3.84
CA ILE A 250 15.78 5.82 3.62
C ILE A 250 16.89 6.17 2.64
N HIS A 251 16.56 6.95 1.63
CA HIS A 251 17.56 7.49 0.70
C HIS A 251 17.08 8.83 0.15
N ASP A 252 18.02 9.71 -0.18
CA ASP A 252 17.71 10.94 -0.90
C ASP A 252 17.51 10.67 -2.41
N LYS A 253 17.07 11.66 -3.18
CA LYS A 253 16.87 11.58 -4.64
C LYS A 253 18.10 11.07 -5.40
N ASP A 254 19.29 11.24 -4.82
CA ASP A 254 20.57 10.78 -5.39
C ASP A 254 20.97 9.35 -4.97
N GLY A 255 20.08 8.61 -4.28
CA GLY A 255 20.32 7.22 -3.87
C GLY A 255 21.31 7.05 -2.72
N LYS A 256 21.72 8.14 -2.07
CA LYS A 256 22.59 8.10 -0.88
C LYS A 256 21.76 7.95 0.40
N SER A 257 22.21 7.06 1.27
CA SER A 257 21.65 6.83 2.63
C SER A 257 21.90 8.01 3.56
#